data_AF-A0A1Q3C8P4-F1
#
_entry.id   AF-A0A1Q3C8P4-F1
#
_cell.length_a   1.000
_cell.length_b   1.000
_cell.length_c   1.000
_cell.angle_alpha   90.00
_cell.angle_beta   90.00
_cell.angle_gamma   90.00
#
_symmetry.space_group_name_H-M   'P 1'
#
loop_
_entity.id
_entity.type
_entity.pdbx_description
1 polymer ?
#
loop_
_entity_poly.entity_id
_entity_poly.type
_entity_poly.pdbx_seq_one_letter_code
_entity_poly.pdbx_strand_id
1 'polypeptide(L)'
;MAETKVPYVTPSPNETINVTITSIKLKGSSNYLLWAQVVKIYIMAKKKLKFLNSDPPVPDTSGYEDWMQKNAVILIWLWNNMEPEIDANAMFHNTAKGV
;
A
#
# COMPACT_ATOMS: atom_id res chain seq x y z
N MET A 1 -25.91 -25.88 19.32
CA MET A 1 -24.59 -25.22 19.13
C MET A 1 -24.68 -24.46 17.82
N ALA A 2 -24.67 -23.13 17.85
CA ALA A 2 -24.81 -22.30 16.64
C ALA A 2 -23.42 -21.89 16.16
N GLU A 3 -23.06 -22.29 14.95
CA GLU A 3 -21.82 -21.87 14.31
C GLU A 3 -21.95 -20.41 13.86
N THR A 4 -21.07 -19.55 14.38
CA THR A 4 -21.02 -18.15 14.00
C THR A 4 -20.23 -18.05 12.70
N LYS A 5 -20.94 -17.92 11.57
CA LYS A 5 -20.34 -17.76 10.24
C LYS A 5 -19.66 -16.40 10.15
N VAL A 6 -18.33 -16.36 10.29
CA VAL A 6 -17.52 -15.16 10.03
C VAL A 6 -17.71 -14.73 8.58
N PRO A 7 -18.09 -13.48 8.28
CA PRO A 7 -18.31 -13.05 6.92
C PRO A 7 -16.97 -12.94 6.20
N TYR A 8 -16.80 -13.77 5.16
CA TYR A 8 -15.73 -13.62 4.20
C TYR A 8 -15.87 -12.26 3.52
N VAL A 9 -14.99 -11.32 3.88
CA VAL A 9 -14.88 -10.04 3.17
C VAL A 9 -14.20 -10.33 1.84
N THR A 10 -14.99 -10.69 0.82
CA THR A 10 -14.55 -10.71 -0.57
C THR A 10 -14.30 -9.27 -1.03
N PRO A 11 -13.11 -8.92 -1.53
CA PRO A 11 -12.89 -7.63 -2.18
C PRO A 11 -13.89 -7.45 -3.33
N SER A 12 -14.51 -6.28 -3.39
CA SER A 12 -15.44 -5.94 -4.47
C SER A 12 -14.71 -5.95 -5.83
N PRO A 13 -15.27 -6.57 -6.88
CA PRO A 13 -14.65 -6.64 -8.22
C PRO A 13 -14.35 -5.28 -8.88
N ASN A 14 -14.85 -4.17 -8.31
CA ASN A 14 -14.77 -2.82 -8.88
C ASN A 14 -14.04 -1.82 -7.96
N GLU A 15 -12.97 -2.22 -7.26
CA GLU A 15 -12.15 -1.24 -6.52
C GLU A 15 -11.39 -0.37 -7.55
N THR A 16 -12.02 0.73 -7.99
CA THR A 16 -11.37 1.75 -8.82
C THR A 16 -10.11 2.21 -8.10
N ILE A 17 -8.94 1.88 -8.65
CA ILE A 17 -7.66 2.33 -8.11
C ILE A 17 -7.56 3.81 -8.39
N ASN A 18 -8.02 4.65 -7.45
CA ASN A 18 -7.70 6.07 -7.47
C ASN A 18 -6.18 6.18 -7.30
N VAL A 19 -5.49 6.47 -8.39
CA VAL A 19 -4.04 6.42 -8.49
C VAL A 19 -3.38 7.55 -7.67
N THR A 20 -4.09 8.67 -7.52
CA THR A 20 -3.65 9.82 -6.73
C THR A 20 -4.27 9.78 -5.33
N ILE A 21 -3.43 9.80 -4.30
CA ILE A 21 -3.87 9.73 -2.89
C ILE A 21 -3.71 11.08 -2.17
N THR A 22 -2.90 11.97 -2.71
CA THR A 22 -2.71 13.35 -2.25
C THR A 22 -2.25 14.25 -3.41
N SER A 23 -2.42 15.57 -3.27
CA SER A 23 -1.79 16.55 -4.17
C SER A 23 -0.32 16.83 -3.81
N ILE A 24 0.14 16.35 -2.65
CA ILE A 24 1.50 16.55 -2.15
C ILE A 24 2.39 15.45 -2.72
N LYS A 25 3.27 15.80 -3.67
CA LYS A 25 4.34 14.90 -4.12
C LYS A 25 5.54 14.93 -3.19
N LEU A 26 6.19 13.79 -2.96
CA LEU A 26 7.48 13.72 -2.28
C LEU A 26 8.56 14.34 -3.17
N LYS A 27 9.23 15.40 -2.68
CA LYS A 27 10.28 16.15 -3.38
C LYS A 27 11.67 15.92 -2.80
N GLY A 28 11.75 15.20 -1.68
CA GLY A 28 12.99 14.93 -0.97
C GLY A 28 12.84 15.16 0.53
N SER A 29 13.97 15.32 1.22
CA SER A 29 14.02 15.44 2.68
C SER A 29 13.24 16.63 3.23
N SER A 30 13.09 17.70 2.45
CA SER A 30 12.42 18.95 2.86
C SER A 30 10.93 18.79 3.15
N ASN A 31 10.25 17.83 2.50
CA ASN A 31 8.81 17.62 2.69
C ASN A 31 8.44 16.16 3.05
N TYR A 32 9.44 15.31 3.30
CA TYR A 32 9.24 13.90 3.63
C TYR A 32 8.27 13.69 4.80
N LEU A 33 8.43 14.41 5.91
CA LEU A 33 7.58 14.22 7.09
C LEU A 33 6.10 14.52 6.80
N LEU A 34 5.83 15.59 6.05
CA LEU A 34 4.47 15.96 5.67
C LEU A 34 3.87 14.93 4.72
N TRP A 35 4.63 14.54 3.69
CA TRP A 35 4.21 13.53 2.72
C TRP A 35 3.91 12.19 3.40
N ALA A 36 4.84 11.70 4.23
CA ALA A 36 4.72 10.42 4.92
C ALA A 36 3.48 10.38 5.84
N GLN A 37 3.19 11.50 6.53
CA GLN A 37 2.01 11.59 7.40
C GLN A 37 0.71 11.52 6.60
N VAL A 38 0.63 12.23 5.47
CA VAL A 38 -0.58 12.23 4.62
C VAL A 38 -0.80 10.85 3.99
N VAL A 39 0.25 10.23 3.45
CA VAL A 39 0.22 8.87 2.92
C VAL A 39 -0.24 7.89 3.99
N LYS A 40 0.35 7.93 5.19
CA LYS A 40 -0.02 7.06 6.31
C LYS A 40 -1.51 7.15 6.65
N ILE A 41 -2.07 8.36 6.73
CA ILE A 41 -3.49 8.58 7.02
C ILE A 41 -4.37 8.00 5.90
N TYR A 42 -4.02 8.23 4.64
CA TYR A 42 -4.76 7.67 3.51
C TYR A 42 -4.76 6.13 3.53
N ILE A 43 -3.58 5.51 3.69
CA ILE A 43 -3.44 4.05 3.76
C ILE A 43 -4.23 3.48 4.96
N MET A 44 -4.23 4.18 6.10
CA MET A 44 -5.03 3.83 7.27
C MET A 44 -6.53 3.87 6.96
N ALA A 45 -7.02 4.91 6.28
CA ALA A 45 -8.41 5.02 5.84
C ALA A 45 -8.82 3.89 4.89
N LYS A 46 -7.88 3.37 4.09
CA LYS A 46 -8.05 2.20 3.22
C LYS A 46 -7.94 0.85 3.93
N LYS A 47 -7.68 0.83 5.25
CA LYS A 47 -7.44 -0.39 6.05
C LYS A 47 -6.27 -1.24 5.54
N LYS A 48 -5.25 -0.59 4.94
CA LYS A 48 -4.08 -1.25 4.35
C LYS A 48 -2.76 -0.90 5.08
N LEU A 49 -2.83 -0.35 6.29
CA LEU A 49 -1.65 0.09 7.05
C LEU A 49 -0.63 -1.02 7.34
N LYS A 50 -1.08 -2.28 7.45
CA LYS A 50 -0.19 -3.43 7.66
C LYS A 50 0.88 -3.59 6.57
N PHE A 51 0.58 -3.21 5.33
CA PHE A 51 1.52 -3.36 4.21
C PHE A 51 2.70 -2.39 4.27
N LEU A 52 2.61 -1.31 5.06
CA LEU A 52 3.74 -0.40 5.33
C LEU A 52 4.65 -0.88 6.46
N ASN A 53 4.19 -1.82 7.30
CA ASN A 53 4.88 -2.14 8.57
C ASN A 53 5.27 -3.62 8.68
N SER A 54 4.64 -4.50 7.90
CA SER A 54 4.81 -5.95 8.00
C SER A 54 5.55 -6.50 6.80
N ASP A 55 6.32 -7.56 7.04
CA ASP A 55 6.92 -8.36 5.97
C ASP A 55 5.85 -9.20 5.26
N PRO A 56 6.09 -9.56 3.98
CA PRO A 56 5.23 -10.50 3.28
C PRO A 56 5.21 -11.85 4.00
N PRO A 57 4.15 -12.66 3.83
CA PRO A 57 4.16 -14.07 4.18
C PRO A 57 5.32 -14.81 3.52
N VAL A 58 5.60 -16.02 4.01
CA VAL A 58 6.56 -16.90 3.34
C VAL A 58 6.12 -17.13 1.89
N PRO A 59 7.02 -17.04 0.90
CA PRO A 59 6.72 -17.35 -0.49
C PRO A 59 6.00 -18.69 -0.65
N ASP A 60 5.14 -18.79 -1.67
CA ASP A 60 4.38 -20.00 -2.03
C ASP A 60 3.37 -20.50 -0.98
N THR A 61 3.14 -19.75 0.10
CA THR A 61 2.07 -20.07 1.06
C THR A 61 0.70 -19.57 0.59
N SER A 62 -0.37 -20.19 1.11
CA SER A 62 -1.76 -19.80 0.85
C SER A 62 -2.05 -18.40 1.42
N GLY A 63 -1.75 -17.36 0.64
CA GLY A 63 -1.90 -15.96 1.05
C GLY A 63 -0.78 -15.05 0.58
N TYR A 64 0.34 -15.60 0.08
CA TYR A 64 1.44 -14.81 -0.48
C TYR A 64 0.97 -13.96 -1.67
N GLU A 65 0.34 -14.58 -2.67
CA GLU A 65 -0.14 -13.88 -3.88
C GLU A 65 -1.15 -12.77 -3.57
N ASP A 66 -2.15 -13.04 -2.72
CA ASP A 66 -3.14 -12.04 -2.30
C ASP A 66 -2.48 -10.89 -1.53
N TRP A 67 -1.48 -11.19 -0.70
CA TRP A 67 -0.70 -10.16 -0.02
C TRP A 67 0.08 -9.30 -1.02
N MET A 68 0.76 -9.93 -1.99
CA MET A 68 1.56 -9.25 -3.01
C MET A 68 0.69 -8.36 -3.91
N GLN A 69 -0.50 -8.82 -4.30
CA GLN A 69 -1.46 -8.00 -5.06
C GLN A 69 -1.89 -6.76 -4.27
N LYS A 70 -2.23 -6.93 -2.98
CA LYS A 70 -2.62 -5.80 -2.12
C LYS A 70 -1.45 -4.84 -1.88
N ASN A 71 -0.23 -5.35 -1.74
CA ASN A 71 0.99 -4.57 -1.62
C ASN A 71 1.30 -3.79 -2.91
N ALA A 72 1.10 -4.37 -4.09
CA ALA A 72 1.31 -3.70 -5.37
C ALA A 72 0.41 -2.46 -5.53
N VAL A 73 -0.84 -2.51 -5.04
CA VAL A 73 -1.72 -1.32 -5.00
C VAL A 73 -1.09 -0.20 -4.16
N ILE A 74 -0.42 -0.52 -3.06
CA ILE A 74 0.24 0.47 -2.21
C ILE A 74 1.45 1.06 -2.94
N LEU A 75 2.27 0.22 -3.56
CA LEU A 75 3.42 0.67 -4.36
C LEU A 75 3.00 1.64 -5.47
N ILE A 76 1.93 1.32 -6.21
CA ILE A 76 1.35 2.20 -7.23
C ILE A 76 0.98 3.56 -6.61
N TRP A 77 0.32 3.59 -5.46
CA TRP A 77 0.01 4.85 -4.78
C TRP A 77 1.26 5.61 -4.35
N LEU A 78 2.28 4.94 -3.84
CA LEU A 78 3.53 5.58 -3.41
C LEU A 78 4.23 6.23 -4.61
N TRP A 79 4.48 5.47 -5.69
CA TRP A 79 5.19 5.95 -6.87
C TRP A 79 4.48 7.14 -7.53
N ASN A 80 3.15 7.08 -7.68
CA ASN A 80 2.40 8.17 -8.29
C ASN A 80 2.36 9.46 -7.44
N ASN A 81 2.77 9.39 -6.17
CA ASN A 81 2.83 10.53 -5.27
C ASN A 81 4.28 10.92 -4.93
N MET A 82 5.24 10.52 -5.77
CA MET A 82 6.64 10.95 -5.71
C MET A 82 7.00 11.79 -6.95
N GLU A 83 8.05 12.58 -6.84
CA GLU A 83 8.70 13.15 -8.02
C GLU A 83 9.47 12.06 -8.80
N PRO A 84 9.57 12.15 -10.14
CA PRO A 84 10.20 11.11 -10.98
C PRO A 84 11.66 10.78 -10.62
N GLU A 85 12.38 11.72 -10.03
CA GLU A 85 13.77 11.49 -9.60
C GLU A 85 13.86 10.58 -8.36
N ILE A 86 12.76 10.49 -7.59
CA ILE A 86 12.67 9.72 -6.35
C ILE A 86 12.00 8.36 -6.61
N ASP A 87 10.96 8.32 -7.45
CA ASP A 87 10.24 7.08 -7.73
C ASP A 87 11.12 6.04 -8.43
N ALA A 88 12.08 6.45 -9.26
CA ALA A 88 12.99 5.55 -9.97
C ALA A 88 13.76 4.62 -9.01
N ASN A 89 14.19 5.11 -7.86
CA ASN A 89 14.82 4.28 -6.83
C ASN A 89 13.79 3.45 -6.06
N ALA A 90 12.64 4.05 -5.75
CA ALA A 90 11.55 3.40 -5.02
C ALA A 90 10.92 2.21 -5.80
N MET A 91 10.99 2.22 -7.14
CA MET A 91 10.44 1.18 -8.02
C MET A 91 11.14 -0.17 -7.88
N PHE A 92 12.37 -0.21 -7.35
CA PHE A 92 13.10 -1.47 -7.13
C PHE A 92 12.70 -2.17 -5.82
N HIS A 93 11.85 -1.55 -5.00
CA HIS A 93 11.35 -2.18 -3.78
C HIS A 93 10.16 -3.09 -4.07
N ASN A 94 10.29 -4.36 -3.68
CA ASN A 94 9.23 -5.36 -3.84
C ASN A 94 8.08 -5.19 -2.82
N THR A 95 8.30 -4.41 -1.75
CA THR A 95 7.31 -4.20 -0.68
C THR A 95 7.22 -2.72 -0.33
N ALA A 96 6.01 -2.27 0.01
CA ALA A 96 5.77 -0.90 0.44
C ALA A 96 6.43 -0.55 1.78
N LYS A 97 6.80 -1.57 2.58
CA LYS A 97 7.65 -1.41 3.78
C LYS A 97 9.08 -0.97 3.44
N GLY A 98 9.57 -1.37 2.26
CA GLY A 98 10.94 -1.05 1.83
C GLY A 98 11.09 0.36 1.26
N VAL A 99 9.98 0.99 0.86
CA VAL A 99 9.92 2.35 0.32
C VAL A 99 10.03 3.38 1.45
#